data_AF-A0A938V2N6-F1
#
_entry.id   AF-A0A938V2N6-F1
#
_cell.length_a   1.000
_cell.length_b   1.000
_cell.length_c   1.000
_cell.angle_alpha   90.00
_cell.angle_beta   90.00
_cell.angle_gamma   90.00
#
_symmetry.space_group_name_H-M   'P 1'
#
loop_
_entity.id
_entity.type
_entity.pdbx_description
1 polymer ?
#
loop_
_entity_poly.entity_id
_entity_poly.type
_entity_poly.pdbx_seq_one_letter_code
_entity_poly.pdbx_strand_id
1 'polypeptide(L)'
;MLRHYDGVARDAFFSDLAEKDHVLLFTVGGNLIGFSTIFCRRLPRICDAVFLFSGDTVIEKPWWGGSFLQMAFGRYVLAVKLRNLHRPVYWMLISKAYKTYMMMRRNYPYSFPQHGRPMPDDIRRALVGFYDWKYPGALDPQSGIIRLEQGGYAVCGGLAEPDESAAADRDVRYFLERNPGWSKGDELACLAEIRLRDYLAILRKYVPRYVKLMKG
;
A
#
# COMPACT_ATOMS: atom_id res chain seq x y z
N MET A 1 -4.49 20.62 -12.03
CA MET A 1 -3.71 19.36 -11.92
C MET A 1 -2.19 19.59 -12.06
N LEU A 2 -1.72 20.42 -12.99
CA LEU A 2 -0.29 20.82 -13.10
C LEU A 2 0.19 21.86 -12.06
N ARG A 3 -0.67 22.36 -11.17
CA ARG A 3 -0.32 23.43 -10.22
C ARG A 3 0.28 22.93 -8.91
N HIS A 4 0.52 21.62 -8.74
CA HIS A 4 0.91 21.03 -7.44
C HIS A 4 2.19 20.17 -7.53
N TYR A 5 2.85 20.13 -8.69
CA TYR A 5 4.07 19.35 -8.92
C TYR A 5 5.17 20.27 -9.47
N ASP A 6 5.75 21.11 -8.59
CA ASP A 6 7.00 21.81 -8.91
C ASP A 6 8.15 20.79 -8.86
N GLY A 7 8.89 20.66 -9.97
CA GLY A 7 10.17 19.93 -10.02
C GLY A 7 10.16 18.49 -10.54
N VAL A 8 9.03 17.93 -10.98
CA VAL A 8 9.04 16.60 -11.63
C VAL A 8 9.33 16.75 -13.13
N ALA A 9 10.43 16.15 -13.59
CA ALA A 9 10.72 16.06 -15.02
C ALA A 9 9.51 15.44 -15.74
N ARG A 10 9.00 16.15 -16.75
CA ARG A 10 7.77 15.82 -17.48
C ARG A 10 7.71 14.36 -17.91
N ASP A 11 8.85 13.77 -18.27
CA ASP A 11 8.96 12.38 -18.72
C ASP A 11 8.82 11.36 -17.58
N ALA A 12 9.31 11.68 -16.38
CA ALA A 12 9.10 10.84 -15.20
C ALA A 12 7.62 10.83 -14.78
N PHE A 13 6.93 11.97 -14.90
CA PHE A 13 5.49 12.07 -14.66
C PHE A 13 4.67 11.25 -15.69
N PHE A 14 4.99 11.36 -16.98
CA PHE A 14 4.27 10.58 -18.00
C PHE A 14 4.60 9.08 -17.95
N SER A 15 5.83 8.72 -17.58
CA SER A 15 6.20 7.31 -17.35
C SER A 15 5.47 6.74 -16.14
N ASP A 16 5.39 7.47 -15.02
CA ASP A 16 4.60 7.04 -13.86
C ASP A 16 3.12 6.91 -14.22
N LEU A 17 2.55 7.88 -14.94
CA LEU A 17 1.15 7.85 -15.36
C LEU A 17 0.84 6.71 -16.34
N ALA A 18 1.74 6.40 -17.28
CA ALA A 18 1.62 5.29 -18.22
C ALA A 18 1.76 3.92 -17.55
N GLU A 19 2.42 3.86 -16.40
CA GLU A 19 2.52 2.65 -15.59
C GLU A 19 1.16 2.29 -14.95
N LYS A 20 0.32 3.27 -14.63
CA LYS A 20 -0.96 3.05 -13.93
C LYS A 20 -2.03 2.50 -14.88
N ASP A 21 -2.85 1.60 -14.35
CA ASP A 21 -3.98 1.00 -15.07
C ASP A 21 -5.31 1.67 -14.75
N HIS A 22 -5.44 2.14 -13.51
CA HIS A 22 -6.69 2.62 -12.98
C HIS A 22 -6.48 3.83 -12.08
N VAL A 23 -7.50 4.68 -12.04
CA VAL A 23 -7.58 5.80 -11.09
C VAL A 23 -8.90 5.67 -10.34
N LEU A 24 -8.84 5.64 -9.01
CA LEU A 24 -10.01 5.81 -8.16
C LEU A 24 -10.22 7.29 -7.95
N LEU A 25 -11.38 7.82 -8.38
CA LEU A 25 -11.76 9.21 -8.19
C LEU A 25 -12.78 9.32 -7.04
N PHE A 26 -12.60 10.32 -6.18
CA PHE A 26 -13.46 10.57 -5.04
C PHE A 26 -14.15 11.92 -5.20
N THR A 27 -15.48 11.94 -5.19
CA THR A 27 -16.27 13.15 -5.41
C THR A 27 -17.33 13.36 -4.33
N VAL A 28 -17.54 14.61 -3.91
CA VAL A 28 -18.63 15.02 -3.01
C VAL A 28 -19.40 16.16 -3.65
N GLY A 29 -20.71 16.00 -3.82
CA GLY A 29 -21.56 17.01 -4.47
C GLY A 29 -21.13 17.35 -5.91
N GLY A 30 -20.54 16.40 -6.63
CA GLY A 30 -19.99 16.60 -7.98
C GLY A 30 -18.58 17.19 -8.04
N ASN A 31 -17.99 17.61 -6.91
CA ASN A 31 -16.64 18.14 -6.85
C ASN A 31 -15.62 17.02 -6.57
N LEU A 32 -14.49 17.01 -7.29
CA LEU A 32 -13.38 16.08 -7.06
C LEU A 32 -12.61 16.48 -5.79
N ILE A 33 -12.66 15.62 -4.78
CA ILE A 33 -12.00 15.82 -3.47
C ILE A 33 -10.72 14.99 -3.31
N GLY A 34 -10.41 14.13 -4.29
CA GLY A 34 -9.19 13.33 -4.28
C GLY A 34 -9.16 12.20 -5.29
N PHE A 35 -7.99 11.58 -5.41
CA PHE A 35 -7.77 10.43 -6.27
C PHE A 35 -6.73 9.45 -5.68
N SER A 36 -6.73 8.22 -6.20
CA SER A 36 -5.68 7.23 -5.96
C SER A 36 -5.35 6.51 -7.26
N THR A 37 -4.06 6.45 -7.62
CA THR A 37 -3.60 5.72 -8.81
C THR A 37 -3.27 4.27 -8.47
N ILE A 38 -3.60 3.36 -9.39
CA ILE A 38 -3.42 1.92 -9.18
C ILE A 38 -2.72 1.31 -10.39
N PHE A 39 -1.62 0.62 -10.09
CA PHE A 39 -1.04 -0.40 -10.96
C PHE A 39 -1.73 -1.75 -10.68
N CYS A 40 -2.15 -2.46 -11.72
CA CYS A 40 -2.80 -3.77 -11.61
C CYS A 40 -2.56 -4.63 -12.85
N ARG A 41 -1.42 -5.33 -12.91
CA ARG A 41 -1.06 -6.19 -14.05
C ARG A 41 -0.47 -7.52 -13.64
N ARG A 42 -0.43 -8.45 -14.60
CA ARG A 42 0.41 -9.64 -14.50
C ARG A 42 1.83 -9.28 -14.90
N LEU A 43 2.80 -9.87 -14.21
CA LEU A 43 4.22 -9.77 -14.55
C LEU A 43 4.81 -11.18 -14.70
N PRO A 44 4.58 -11.87 -15.84
CA PRO A 44 4.96 -13.28 -16.02
C PRO A 44 6.47 -13.54 -15.90
N ARG A 45 7.31 -12.51 -16.08
CA ARG A 45 8.76 -12.60 -15.89
C ARG A 45 9.16 -12.75 -14.41
N ILE A 46 8.29 -12.39 -13.48
CA ILE A 46 8.51 -12.54 -12.03
C ILE A 46 7.86 -13.83 -11.54
N CYS A 47 6.53 -13.94 -11.68
CA CYS A 47 5.77 -15.16 -11.40
C CYS A 47 4.36 -15.07 -12.01
N ASP A 48 3.61 -16.18 -12.06
CA ASP A 48 2.22 -16.17 -12.51
C ASP A 48 1.27 -15.64 -11.42
N ALA A 49 1.30 -14.32 -11.22
CA ALA A 49 0.43 -13.61 -10.29
C ALA A 49 -0.05 -12.28 -10.89
N VAL A 50 -1.12 -11.73 -10.30
CA VAL A 50 -1.51 -10.33 -10.52
C VAL A 50 -0.94 -9.50 -9.39
N PHE A 51 -0.23 -8.43 -9.75
CA PHE A 51 0.33 -7.48 -8.80
C PHE A 51 -0.53 -6.21 -8.79
N LEU A 52 -0.89 -5.77 -7.59
CA LEU A 52 -1.58 -4.52 -7.32
C LEU A 52 -0.65 -3.60 -6.54
N PHE A 53 -0.53 -2.35 -6.95
CA PHE A 53 0.23 -1.36 -6.18
C PHE A 53 -0.52 -0.02 -6.23
N SER A 54 -0.77 0.55 -5.05
CA SER A 54 -1.36 1.89 -4.94
C SER A 54 -0.24 2.90 -4.97
N GLY A 55 -0.21 3.75 -6.00
CA GLY A 55 0.73 4.86 -6.11
C GLY A 55 0.18 6.12 -5.44
N ASP A 56 0.34 7.25 -6.12
CA ASP A 56 -0.11 8.56 -5.67
C ASP A 56 -1.56 8.53 -5.19
N THR A 57 -1.74 8.96 -3.94
CA THR A 57 -3.04 9.13 -3.32
C THR A 57 -3.11 10.52 -2.71
N VAL A 58 -3.96 11.35 -3.30
CA VAL A 58 -4.15 12.75 -2.87
C VAL A 58 -5.60 12.90 -2.48
N ILE A 59 -5.85 13.28 -1.23
CA ILE A 59 -7.17 13.57 -0.69
C ILE A 59 -7.12 14.96 -0.08
N GLU A 60 -8.17 15.76 -0.21
CA GLU A 60 -8.28 17.03 0.49
C GLU A 60 -8.31 16.86 2.01
N LYS A 61 -7.62 17.74 2.75
CA LYS A 61 -7.43 17.64 4.22
C LYS A 61 -8.70 17.36 5.03
N PRO A 62 -9.88 17.98 4.76
CA PRO A 62 -11.10 17.73 5.52
C PRO A 62 -11.57 16.27 5.48
N TRP A 63 -11.13 15.52 4.46
CA TRP A 63 -11.52 14.13 4.22
C TRP A 63 -10.43 13.13 4.62
N TRP A 64 -9.33 13.60 5.21
CA TRP A 64 -8.27 12.72 5.73
C TRP A 64 -8.80 11.82 6.84
N GLY A 65 -8.33 10.57 6.86
CA GLY A 65 -8.78 9.56 7.83
C GLY A 65 -10.17 8.96 7.55
N GLY A 66 -10.86 9.42 6.51
CA GLY A 66 -12.12 8.84 6.08
C GLY A 66 -11.98 7.37 5.65
N SER A 67 -12.99 6.55 5.98
CA SER A 67 -13.00 5.13 5.59
C SER A 67 -13.24 4.91 4.09
N PHE A 68 -13.72 5.92 3.37
CA PHE A 68 -14.12 5.80 1.97
C PHE A 68 -12.97 5.33 1.05
N LEU A 69 -11.73 5.79 1.29
CA LEU A 69 -10.57 5.37 0.51
C LEU A 69 -10.27 3.88 0.70
N GLN A 70 -10.21 3.43 1.96
CA GLN A 70 -9.99 2.02 2.31
C GLN A 70 -11.11 1.13 1.74
N MET A 71 -12.34 1.63 1.74
CA MET A 71 -13.50 0.93 1.20
C MET A 71 -13.47 0.81 -0.32
N ALA A 72 -13.22 1.92 -1.03
CA ALA A 72 -13.11 1.92 -2.49
C ALA A 72 -11.96 1.02 -2.95
N PHE A 73 -10.80 1.14 -2.30
CA PHE A 73 -9.66 0.26 -2.57
C PHE A 73 -9.99 -1.20 -2.27
N GLY A 74 -10.60 -1.50 -1.11
CA GLY A 74 -11.03 -2.86 -0.75
C GLY A 74 -11.99 -3.49 -1.77
N ARG A 75 -12.97 -2.72 -2.27
CA ARG A 75 -13.90 -3.16 -3.33
C ARG A 75 -13.16 -3.44 -4.64
N TYR A 76 -12.26 -2.55 -5.02
CA TYR A 76 -11.44 -2.71 -6.22
C TYR A 76 -10.59 -3.99 -6.14
N VAL A 77 -9.86 -4.20 -5.05
CA VAL A 77 -9.03 -5.39 -4.85
C VAL A 77 -9.87 -6.68 -4.83
N LEU A 78 -11.07 -6.66 -4.22
CA LEU A 78 -11.99 -7.80 -4.27
C LEU A 78 -12.40 -8.13 -5.71
N ALA A 79 -12.75 -7.12 -6.50
CA ALA A 79 -13.16 -7.30 -7.88
C ALA A 79 -12.02 -7.86 -8.75
N VAL A 80 -10.77 -7.46 -8.49
CA VAL A 80 -9.59 -8.04 -9.13
C VAL A 80 -9.40 -9.50 -8.72
N LYS A 81 -9.58 -9.84 -7.44
CA LYS A 81 -9.48 -11.22 -6.96
C LYS A 81 -10.53 -12.14 -7.57
N LEU A 82 -11.78 -11.67 -7.67
CA LEU A 82 -12.87 -12.44 -8.28
C LEU A 82 -12.66 -12.71 -9.78
N ARG A 83 -11.93 -11.84 -10.49
CA ARG A 83 -11.54 -12.07 -11.90
C ARG A 83 -10.31 -12.99 -12.05
N ASN A 84 -9.61 -13.29 -10.96
CA ASN A 84 -8.35 -14.03 -10.94
C ASN A 84 -8.39 -15.12 -9.86
N LEU A 85 -9.44 -15.95 -9.87
CA LEU A 85 -9.63 -17.02 -8.88
C LEU A 85 -8.57 -18.12 -8.99
N HIS A 86 -8.08 -18.40 -10.20
CA HIS A 86 -7.13 -19.45 -10.52
C HIS A 86 -5.66 -19.07 -10.29
N ARG A 87 -5.38 -17.84 -9.83
CA ARG A 87 -4.01 -17.39 -9.59
C ARG A 87 -3.88 -16.52 -8.34
N PRO A 88 -2.67 -16.37 -7.78
CA PRO A 88 -2.41 -15.42 -6.72
C PRO A 88 -2.66 -13.99 -7.17
N VAL A 89 -3.11 -13.18 -6.21
CA VAL A 89 -3.27 -11.74 -6.36
C VAL A 89 -2.53 -11.11 -5.19
N TYR A 90 -1.50 -10.34 -5.48
CA TYR A 90 -0.63 -9.73 -4.48
C TYR A 90 -0.85 -8.23 -4.44
N TRP A 91 -1.14 -7.71 -3.26
CA TRP A 91 -1.10 -6.28 -3.01
C TRP A 91 0.27 -5.89 -2.45
N MET A 92 0.97 -5.08 -3.23
CA MET A 92 2.28 -4.51 -2.96
C MET A 92 2.10 -3.16 -2.27
N LEU A 93 2.82 -2.97 -1.16
CA LEU A 93 2.85 -1.74 -0.37
C LEU A 93 4.29 -1.46 0.09
N ILE A 94 4.76 -0.24 -0.14
CA ILE A 94 5.95 0.29 0.54
C ILE A 94 5.49 1.08 1.76
N SER A 95 6.14 0.87 2.91
CA SER A 95 5.68 1.43 4.18
C SER A 95 6.78 2.20 4.87
N LYS A 96 6.63 3.52 4.89
CA LYS A 96 7.44 4.46 5.68
C LYS A 96 7.02 4.60 7.14
N ALA A 97 5.75 4.32 7.46
CA ALA A 97 5.20 4.50 8.80
C ALA A 97 4.55 3.22 9.32
N TYR A 98 4.71 2.94 10.61
CA TYR A 98 4.16 1.74 11.24
C TYR A 98 2.63 1.64 11.08
N LYS A 99 1.90 2.78 11.06
CA LYS A 99 0.45 2.80 10.91
C LYS A 99 0.00 2.17 9.58
N THR A 100 0.72 2.42 8.50
CA THR A 100 0.43 1.87 7.16
C THR A 100 0.75 0.39 7.11
N TYR A 101 1.90 -0.01 7.67
CA TYR A 101 2.25 -1.42 7.85
C TYR A 101 1.18 -2.17 8.67
N MET A 102 0.76 -1.61 9.81
CA MET A 102 -0.26 -2.20 10.68
C MET A 102 -1.64 -2.27 9.99
N MET A 103 -1.98 -1.29 9.15
CA MET A 103 -3.20 -1.35 8.34
C MET A 103 -3.20 -2.58 7.43
N MET A 104 -2.09 -2.86 6.74
CA MET A 104 -1.96 -4.08 5.93
C MET A 104 -2.05 -5.32 6.81
N ARG A 105 -1.21 -5.42 7.86
CA ARG A 105 -1.14 -6.57 8.78
C ARG A 105 -2.49 -6.95 9.37
N ARG A 106 -3.25 -5.96 9.82
CA ARG A 106 -4.56 -6.16 10.48
C ARG A 106 -5.69 -6.52 9.53
N ASN A 107 -5.58 -6.18 8.24
CA ASN A 107 -6.63 -6.44 7.25
C ASN A 107 -6.30 -7.65 6.35
N TYR A 108 -5.01 -7.98 6.17
CA TYR A 108 -4.54 -9.07 5.32
C TYR A 108 -3.57 -9.96 6.11
N PRO A 109 -4.07 -10.99 6.82
CA PRO A 109 -3.25 -11.82 7.71
C PRO A 109 -2.07 -12.52 7.01
N TYR A 110 -2.20 -12.82 5.72
CA TYR A 110 -1.13 -13.37 4.89
C TYR A 110 -0.38 -12.24 4.18
N SER A 111 0.23 -11.40 5.01
CA SER A 111 1.11 -10.32 4.58
C SER A 111 2.51 -10.53 5.15
N PHE A 112 3.49 -10.02 4.42
CA PHE A 112 4.90 -10.12 4.74
C PHE A 112 5.60 -8.78 4.45
N PRO A 113 6.71 -8.48 5.14
CA PRO A 113 7.26 -9.25 6.27
C PRO A 113 6.34 -9.17 7.51
N GLN A 114 6.48 -10.11 8.46
CA GLN A 114 5.68 -10.11 9.69
C GLN A 114 6.41 -10.77 10.86
N HIS A 115 6.01 -10.42 12.08
CA HIS A 115 6.51 -11.07 13.28
C HIS A 115 6.08 -12.54 13.37
N GLY A 116 6.99 -13.43 13.79
CA GLY A 116 6.66 -14.81 14.15
C GLY A 116 6.40 -15.75 12.98
N ARG A 117 6.56 -15.30 11.73
CA ARG A 117 6.44 -16.16 10.55
C ARG A 117 7.50 -15.81 9.51
N PRO A 118 8.37 -16.77 9.11
CA PRO A 118 9.30 -16.55 8.01
C PRO A 118 8.54 -16.36 6.70
N MET A 119 9.07 -15.51 5.83
CA MET A 119 8.54 -15.29 4.48
C MET A 119 8.86 -16.52 3.61
N PRO A 120 7.85 -17.19 3.03
CA PRO A 120 8.06 -18.27 2.06
C PRO A 120 8.86 -17.81 0.84
N ASP A 121 9.60 -18.73 0.21
CA ASP A 121 10.50 -18.39 -0.90
C ASP A 121 9.77 -17.89 -2.16
N ASP A 122 8.58 -18.43 -2.45
CA ASP A 122 7.72 -17.96 -3.54
C ASP A 122 7.24 -16.52 -3.30
N ILE A 123 6.84 -16.21 -2.06
CA ILE A 123 6.47 -14.85 -1.66
C ILE A 123 7.67 -13.91 -1.71
N ARG A 124 8.85 -14.36 -1.28
CA ARG A 124 10.09 -13.59 -1.36
C ARG A 124 10.44 -13.27 -2.82
N ARG A 125 10.36 -14.25 -3.72
CA ARG A 125 10.59 -14.04 -5.16
C ARG A 125 9.61 -13.05 -5.75
N ALA A 126 8.32 -13.15 -5.41
CA ALA A 126 7.30 -12.20 -5.87
C ALA A 126 7.56 -10.78 -5.35
N LEU A 127 7.90 -10.64 -4.07
CA LEU A 127 8.20 -9.35 -3.44
C LEU A 127 9.44 -8.69 -4.03
N VAL A 128 10.56 -9.41 -4.04
CA VAL A 128 11.86 -8.89 -4.53
C VAL A 128 11.76 -8.60 -6.02
N GLY A 129 11.23 -9.54 -6.81
CA GLY A 129 11.11 -9.36 -8.26
C GLY A 129 10.21 -8.19 -8.64
N PHE A 130 9.12 -7.94 -7.91
CA PHE A 130 8.25 -6.79 -8.16
C PHE A 130 8.96 -5.47 -7.86
N TYR A 131 9.60 -5.35 -6.70
CA TYR A 131 10.23 -4.10 -6.29
C TYR A 131 11.54 -3.82 -7.02
N ASP A 132 12.27 -4.83 -7.46
CA ASP A 132 13.43 -4.66 -8.34
C ASP A 132 13.00 -4.18 -9.73
N TRP A 133 11.91 -4.72 -10.27
CA TRP A 133 11.32 -4.20 -11.51
C TRP A 133 10.80 -2.77 -11.36
N LYS A 134 10.13 -2.46 -10.24
CA LYS A 134 9.48 -1.17 -10.01
C LYS A 134 10.44 -0.06 -9.61
N TYR A 135 11.46 -0.39 -8.82
CA TYR A 135 12.46 0.53 -8.30
C TYR A 135 13.88 -0.05 -8.50
N PRO A 136 14.35 -0.13 -9.76
CA PRO A 136 15.65 -0.74 -10.07
C PRO A 136 16.78 -0.12 -9.26
N GLY A 137 17.54 -0.97 -8.55
CA GLY A 137 18.68 -0.55 -7.73
C GLY A 137 18.35 0.11 -6.39
N ALA A 138 17.08 0.35 -6.07
CA ALA A 138 16.68 1.00 -4.81
C ALA A 138 16.37 0.00 -3.67
N LEU A 139 16.02 -1.24 -4.01
CA LEU A 139 15.72 -2.30 -3.06
C LEU A 139 17.01 -2.98 -2.58
N ASP A 140 17.19 -3.05 -1.26
CA ASP A 140 18.06 -4.04 -0.63
C ASP A 140 17.28 -5.35 -0.41
N PRO A 141 17.57 -6.43 -1.17
CA PRO A 141 16.80 -7.67 -1.12
C PRO A 141 17.00 -8.47 0.18
N GLN A 142 18.07 -8.19 0.94
CA GLN A 142 18.34 -8.88 2.20
C GLN A 142 17.52 -8.28 3.34
N SER A 143 17.51 -6.94 3.45
CA SER A 143 16.74 -6.24 4.48
C SER A 143 15.27 -6.04 4.09
N GLY A 144 14.96 -5.97 2.79
CA GLY A 144 13.65 -5.60 2.27
C GLY A 144 13.38 -4.09 2.35
N ILE A 145 14.44 -3.28 2.44
CA ILE A 145 14.36 -1.82 2.53
C ILE A 145 14.52 -1.20 1.14
N ILE A 146 13.64 -0.26 0.82
CA ILE A 146 13.68 0.55 -0.40
C ILE A 146 14.14 1.95 -0.02
N ARG A 147 15.18 2.45 -0.70
CA ARG A 147 15.72 3.79 -0.52
C ARG A 147 15.56 4.59 -1.81
N LEU A 148 14.64 5.54 -1.81
CA LEU A 148 14.36 6.39 -2.96
C LEU A 148 15.25 7.65 -2.89
N GLU A 149 16.00 7.93 -3.97
CA GLU A 149 16.97 9.04 -4.03
C GLU A 149 16.31 10.43 -3.91
N GLN A 150 15.09 10.56 -4.43
CA GLN A 150 14.27 11.73 -4.15
C GLN A 150 13.55 11.47 -2.85
N GLY A 151 13.99 12.13 -1.77
CA GLY A 151 13.39 12.04 -0.45
C GLY A 151 11.88 12.23 -0.52
N GLY A 152 11.15 11.12 -0.69
CA GLY A 152 9.70 11.09 -0.65
C GLY A 152 9.32 11.69 0.68
N TYR A 153 8.66 12.85 0.65
CA TYR A 153 8.40 13.76 1.77
C TYR A 153 8.54 13.07 3.13
N ALA A 154 9.56 13.44 3.91
CA ALA A 154 9.66 13.05 5.31
C ALA A 154 8.28 13.27 5.94
N VAL A 155 7.66 12.20 6.45
CA VAL A 155 6.41 12.35 7.20
C VAL A 155 6.79 13.28 8.34
N CYS A 156 6.15 14.45 8.41
CA CYS A 156 6.52 15.53 9.32
C CYS A 156 6.87 14.95 10.69
N GLY A 157 8.13 15.18 11.11
CA GLY A 157 8.65 14.70 12.39
C GLY A 157 7.66 14.99 13.51
N GLY A 158 7.35 13.97 14.31
CA GLY A 158 6.41 14.04 15.43
C GLY A 158 5.04 13.36 15.24
N LEU A 159 4.52 13.20 14.01
CA LEU A 159 3.18 12.58 13.79
C LEU A 159 3.21 11.05 13.58
N ALA A 160 4.40 10.49 13.35
CA ALA A 160 4.62 9.10 12.99
C ALA A 160 5.34 8.25 14.05
N GLU A 161 5.78 8.86 15.16
CA GLU A 161 6.38 8.09 16.25
C GLU A 161 5.30 7.27 16.97
N PRO A 162 5.56 5.98 17.24
CA PRO A 162 4.69 5.18 18.08
C PRO A 162 4.79 5.67 19.53
N ASP A 163 3.65 5.89 20.18
CA ASP A 163 3.61 6.04 21.63
C ASP A 163 3.99 4.72 22.33
N GLU A 164 4.17 4.76 23.65
CA GLU A 164 4.57 3.57 24.44
C GLU A 164 3.58 2.40 24.27
N SER A 165 2.29 2.69 24.10
CA SER A 165 1.26 1.67 23.90
C SER A 165 1.39 0.99 22.54
N ALA A 166 1.62 1.77 21.48
CA ALA A 166 1.87 1.27 20.14
C ALA A 166 3.20 0.48 20.09
N ALA A 167 4.22 0.93 20.81
CA ALA A 167 5.51 0.24 20.90
C ALA A 167 5.42 -1.10 21.66
N ALA A 168 4.39 -1.37 22.45
CA ALA A 168 4.18 -2.68 23.06
C ALA A 168 3.71 -3.75 22.06
N ASP A 169 3.03 -3.34 20.97
CA ASP A 169 2.54 -4.22 19.90
C ASP A 169 3.72 -4.91 19.19
N ARG A 170 3.65 -6.24 19.07
CA ARG A 170 4.74 -7.07 18.52
C ARG A 170 5.00 -6.79 17.05
N ASP A 171 3.95 -6.50 16.27
CA ASP A 171 4.10 -6.19 14.85
C ASP A 171 4.67 -4.77 14.67
N VAL A 172 4.34 -3.82 15.56
CA VAL A 172 4.95 -2.48 15.54
C VAL A 172 6.44 -2.56 15.86
N ARG A 173 6.84 -3.30 16.91
CA ARG A 173 8.27 -3.52 17.22
C ARG A 173 9.01 -4.16 16.06
N TYR A 174 8.41 -5.19 15.46
CA TYR A 174 8.98 -5.84 14.29
C TYR A 174 9.19 -4.85 13.13
N PHE A 175 8.24 -3.94 12.87
CA PHE A 175 8.42 -2.90 11.85
C PHE A 175 9.61 -1.98 12.19
N LEU A 176 9.70 -1.48 13.43
CA LEU A 176 10.77 -0.58 13.85
C LEU A 176 12.15 -1.24 13.79
N GLU A 177 12.25 -2.50 14.19
CA GLU A 177 13.48 -3.31 14.12
C GLU A 177 13.89 -3.59 12.67
N ARG A 178 12.93 -3.85 11.79
CA ARG A 178 13.22 -4.15 10.38
C ARG A 178 13.53 -2.91 9.55
N ASN A 179 12.97 -1.76 9.90
CA ASN A 179 13.18 -0.49 9.22
C ASN A 179 13.71 0.58 10.18
N PRO A 180 14.97 0.47 10.67
CA PRO A 180 15.53 1.47 11.59
C PRO A 180 15.68 2.86 10.94
N GLY A 181 15.69 2.94 9.60
CA GLY A 181 15.76 4.17 8.83
C GLY A 181 14.41 4.84 8.56
N TRP A 182 13.29 4.32 9.09
CA TRP A 182 11.93 4.78 8.77
C TRP A 182 11.75 6.30 8.96
N SER A 183 12.38 6.87 9.99
CA SER A 183 12.35 8.31 10.28
C SER A 183 13.15 9.15 9.28
N LYS A 184 14.11 8.53 8.58
CA LYS A 184 14.95 9.16 7.55
C LYS A 184 14.37 9.03 6.15
N GLY A 185 13.32 8.24 5.97
CA GLY A 185 12.69 8.03 4.67
C GLY A 185 12.78 6.62 4.11
N ASP A 186 13.49 5.70 4.76
CA ASP A 186 13.55 4.30 4.32
C ASP A 186 12.15 3.68 4.37
N GLU A 187 11.80 2.92 3.33
CA GLU A 187 10.50 2.28 3.23
C GLU A 187 10.63 0.76 3.26
N LEU A 188 9.79 0.11 4.07
CA LEU A 188 9.75 -1.34 4.14
C LEU A 188 8.90 -1.89 2.99
N ALA A 189 9.51 -2.74 2.16
CA ALA A 189 8.82 -3.49 1.12
C ALA A 189 7.87 -4.51 1.75
N CYS A 190 6.58 -4.37 1.48
CA CYS A 190 5.54 -5.26 1.95
C CYS A 190 4.76 -5.89 0.79
N LEU A 191 4.22 -7.09 1.03
CA LEU A 191 3.32 -7.81 0.13
C LEU A 191 2.22 -8.48 0.96
N ALA A 192 0.98 -8.38 0.52
CA ALA A 192 -0.15 -9.13 1.04
C ALA A 192 -0.77 -10.02 -0.04
N GLU A 193 -0.99 -11.29 0.25
CA GLU A 193 -1.82 -12.13 -0.62
C GLU A 193 -3.30 -11.88 -0.35
N ILE A 194 -4.01 -11.59 -1.43
CA ILE A 194 -5.44 -11.31 -1.43
C ILE A 194 -6.19 -12.65 -1.48
N ARG A 195 -6.65 -13.11 -0.31
CA ARG A 195 -7.37 -14.38 -0.17
C ARG A 195 -8.84 -14.14 0.15
N LEU A 196 -9.74 -14.80 -0.57
CA LEU A 196 -11.19 -14.65 -0.37
C LEU A 196 -11.65 -14.93 1.06
N ARG A 197 -10.99 -15.89 1.74
CA ARG A 197 -11.28 -16.21 3.15
C ARG A 197 -11.03 -15.03 4.10
N ASP A 198 -10.07 -14.16 3.78
CA ASP A 198 -9.74 -13.00 4.60
C ASP A 198 -10.73 -11.84 4.36
N TYR A 199 -11.36 -11.79 3.16
CA TYR A 199 -12.31 -10.74 2.80
C TYR A 199 -13.58 -10.74 3.63
N LEU A 200 -14.06 -11.90 4.07
CA LEU A 200 -15.23 -11.99 4.94
C LEU A 200 -14.98 -11.25 6.27
N ALA A 201 -13.77 -11.34 6.81
CA ALA A 201 -13.39 -10.63 8.04
C ALA A 201 -13.30 -9.11 7.82
N ILE A 202 -12.73 -8.69 6.68
CA ILE A 202 -12.69 -7.27 6.28
C ILE A 202 -14.12 -6.71 6.15
N LEU A 203 -15.01 -7.40 5.43
CA LEU A 203 -16.39 -6.95 5.23
C LEU A 203 -17.13 -6.78 6.56
N ARG A 204 -17.04 -7.75 7.48
CA ARG A 204 -17.66 -7.64 8.82
C ARG A 204 -17.18 -6.41 9.60
N LYS A 205 -15.92 -6.03 9.45
CA LYS A 205 -15.32 -4.87 10.14
C LYS A 205 -15.79 -3.52 9.56
N TYR A 206 -16.00 -3.43 8.25
CA TYR A 206 -16.26 -2.17 7.57
C TYR A 206 -17.74 -1.93 7.18
N VAL A 207 -18.56 -2.98 7.06
CA VAL A 207 -20.01 -2.87 6.74
C VAL A 207 -20.80 -2.05 7.79
N PRO A 208 -20.61 -2.22 9.11
CA PRO A 208 -21.33 -1.39 10.10
C PRO A 208 -20.98 0.10 10.00
N ARG A 209 -19.73 0.43 9.62
CA ARG A 209 -19.29 1.81 9.40
C ARG A 209 -19.93 2.42 8.15
N TYR A 210 -20.18 1.60 7.12
CA TYR A 210 -20.87 1.99 5.90
C TYR A 210 -22.33 2.38 6.14
N VAL A 211 -23.07 1.58 6.91
CA VAL A 211 -24.47 1.86 7.24
C VAL A 211 -24.62 3.16 8.03
N LYS A 212 -23.62 3.52 8.85
CA LYS A 212 -23.62 4.77 9.61
C LYS A 212 -23.35 5.99 8.72
N LEU A 213 -22.47 5.86 7.71
CA LEU A 213 -22.13 6.94 6.78
C LEU A 213 -23.23 7.24 5.75
N MET A 214 -24.09 6.26 5.46
CA MET A 214 -25.23 6.42 4.52
C MET A 214 -26.51 6.93 5.20
N LYS A 215 -26.52 6.99 6.55
CA LYS A 215 -27.66 7.42 7.36
C LYS A 215 -27.49 8.82 7.98
N GLY A 216 -26.37 9.48 7.74
CA GLY A 216 -26.09 10.85 8.16
C GLY A 216 -25.63 11.67 6.96
#